data_AF-A0A965CF85-F1
#
_entry.id   AF-A0A965CF85-F1
#
_cell.length_a   1.000
_cell.length_b   1.000
_cell.length_c   1.000
_cell.angle_alpha   90.00
_cell.angle_beta   90.00
_cell.angle_gamma   90.00
#
_symmetry.space_group_name_H-M   'P 1'
#
loop_
_entity.id
_entity.type
_entity.pdbx_description
1 polymer ?
#
loop_
_entity_poly.entity_id
_entity_poly.type
_entity_poly.pdbx_seq_one_letter_code
_entity_poly.pdbx_strand_id
1 'polypeptide(L)'
;MGDTNIFGGGNARSLYTPMSEVEQEVIARLVEAGDLRVVIVGWGHVDRPRVTFGDLRLSVVFRLTFDRPETPIPVHYLDLELRTGSGVLLFRDRQPTTYGGNPILVAQGVFIDLAWDIAIKSIDPALVKTVLPGVTGLTSRLQDKDTGRMTLTGNMKLKAGEAAILRQLREGEAAAKANTAERLRRKK
;
A
#
# COMPACT_ATOMS: atom_id res chain seq x y z
N MET A 1 -30.96 3.44 3.54
CA MET A 1 -30.12 2.50 4.32
C MET A 1 -28.71 2.63 3.75
N GLY A 2 -27.74 2.97 4.59
CA GLY A 2 -26.50 3.64 4.16
C GLY A 2 -25.66 2.87 3.15
N ASP A 3 -25.24 3.57 2.09
CA ASP A 3 -24.32 3.07 1.07
C ASP A 3 -22.87 2.98 1.57
N THR A 4 -22.61 3.38 2.82
CA THR A 4 -21.27 3.40 3.43
C THR A 4 -21.13 2.41 4.58
N ASN A 5 -19.90 1.97 4.84
CA ASN A 5 -19.57 1.15 6.01
C ASN A 5 -19.51 2.00 7.29
N ILE A 6 -19.32 1.35 8.44
CA ILE A 6 -19.29 2.01 9.76
C ILE A 6 -18.19 3.07 9.92
N PHE A 7 -17.19 3.07 9.04
CA PHE A 7 -16.08 4.03 9.01
C PHE A 7 -16.18 5.03 7.86
N GLY A 8 -17.30 5.05 7.12
CA GLY A 8 -17.53 5.96 5.99
C GLY A 8 -16.98 5.48 4.64
N GLY A 9 -16.53 4.23 4.51
CA GLY A 9 -16.07 3.66 3.24
C GLY A 9 -17.21 3.34 2.29
N GLY A 10 -17.01 3.47 0.98
CA GLY A 10 -18.05 3.36 -0.05
C GLY A 10 -18.65 1.96 -0.28
N ASN A 11 -18.18 0.93 0.42
CA ASN A 11 -18.77 -0.42 0.37
C ASN A 11 -19.35 -0.82 1.73
N ALA A 12 -20.66 -0.64 1.90
CA ALA A 12 -21.41 -0.98 3.11
C ALA A 12 -21.29 -2.46 3.55
N ARG A 13 -20.96 -3.39 2.64
CA ARG A 13 -20.80 -4.82 2.94
C ARG A 13 -19.40 -5.20 3.42
N SER A 14 -18.45 -4.27 3.39
CA SER A 14 -17.05 -4.52 3.75
C SER A 14 -16.61 -3.68 4.94
N LEU A 15 -15.85 -4.29 5.85
CA LEU A 15 -15.31 -3.62 7.02
C LEU A 15 -13.87 -3.16 6.78
N TYR A 16 -13.69 -1.85 6.58
CA TYR A 16 -12.37 -1.23 6.41
C TYR A 16 -12.41 0.27 6.71
N THR A 17 -11.26 0.85 7.05
CA THR A 17 -11.14 2.30 7.27
C THR A 17 -10.67 2.99 5.98
N PRO A 18 -11.52 3.79 5.29
CA PRO A 18 -11.11 4.53 4.10
C PRO A 18 -10.02 5.57 4.41
N MET A 19 -9.31 6.02 3.38
CA MET A 19 -8.46 7.21 3.42
C MET A 19 -9.31 8.45 3.67
N SER A 20 -8.75 9.42 4.37
CA SER A 20 -9.37 10.75 4.46
C SER A 20 -9.44 11.42 3.08
N GLU A 21 -10.33 12.38 2.90
CA GLU A 21 -10.45 13.15 1.64
C GLU A 21 -9.11 13.77 1.23
N VAL A 22 -8.36 14.31 2.19
CA VAL A 22 -7.01 14.87 1.97
C VAL A 22 -6.04 13.80 1.47
N GLU A 23 -6.04 12.61 2.10
CA GLU A 23 -5.18 11.51 1.66
C GLU A 23 -5.55 11.03 0.25
N GLN A 24 -6.85 10.96 -0.07
CA GLN A 24 -7.33 10.59 -1.40
C GLN A 24 -6.91 11.63 -2.45
N GLU A 25 -7.07 12.92 -2.16
CA GLU A 25 -6.67 14.02 -3.04
C GLU A 25 -5.15 14.01 -3.31
N VAL A 26 -4.32 13.73 -2.29
CA VAL A 26 -2.87 13.60 -2.48
C VAL A 26 -2.54 12.48 -3.46
N ILE A 27 -3.16 11.31 -3.30
CA ILE A 27 -2.94 10.18 -4.22
C ILE A 27 -3.44 10.54 -5.64
N ALA A 28 -4.61 11.16 -5.76
CA ALA A 28 -5.15 11.59 -7.04
C ALA A 28 -4.15 12.50 -7.79
N ARG A 29 -3.62 13.54 -7.11
CA ARG A 29 -2.62 14.43 -7.72
C ARG A 29 -1.32 13.75 -8.10
N LEU A 30 -0.83 12.83 -7.28
CA LEU A 30 0.38 12.06 -7.60
C LEU A 30 0.18 11.16 -8.82
N VAL A 31 -1.01 10.55 -8.96
CA VAL A 31 -1.38 9.74 -10.12
C VAL A 31 -1.53 10.61 -11.37
N GLU A 32 -2.26 11.72 -11.28
CA GLU A 32 -2.48 12.65 -12.39
C GLU A 32 -1.19 13.29 -12.89
N ALA A 33 -0.26 13.65 -11.98
CA ALA A 33 1.04 14.18 -12.34
C ALA A 33 1.99 13.13 -12.93
N GLY A 34 1.65 11.83 -12.82
CA GLY A 34 2.57 10.74 -13.15
C GLY A 34 3.82 10.75 -12.28
N ASP A 35 3.70 11.20 -11.02
CA ASP A 35 4.82 11.33 -10.07
C ASP A 35 4.98 10.07 -9.20
N LEU A 36 4.54 8.92 -9.68
CA LEU A 36 4.70 7.64 -8.99
C LEU A 36 5.76 6.78 -9.67
N ARG A 37 6.54 6.09 -8.84
CA ARG A 37 7.59 5.15 -9.22
C ARG A 37 7.46 3.89 -8.38
N VAL A 38 7.47 2.73 -9.04
CA VAL A 38 7.67 1.45 -8.36
C VAL A 38 9.16 1.13 -8.39
N VAL A 39 9.77 0.98 -7.22
CA VAL A 39 11.15 0.48 -7.09
C VAL A 39 11.08 -1.00 -6.76
N ILE A 40 11.74 -1.81 -7.56
CA ILE A 40 11.92 -3.24 -7.33
C ILE A 40 13.35 -3.42 -6.84
N VAL A 41 13.52 -3.56 -5.53
CA VAL A 41 14.83 -3.49 -4.87
C VAL A 41 15.76 -4.57 -5.45
N GLY A 42 16.93 -4.14 -5.93
CA GLY A 42 17.92 -5.01 -6.59
C GLY A 42 17.71 -5.20 -8.10
N TRP A 43 16.52 -4.91 -8.61
CA TRP A 43 16.10 -5.22 -9.99
C TRP A 43 15.84 -3.98 -10.86
N GLY A 44 15.50 -2.83 -10.26
CA GLY A 44 15.34 -1.58 -11.00
C GLY A 44 14.10 -0.80 -10.54
N HIS A 45 13.50 -0.06 -11.47
CA HIS A 45 12.29 0.70 -11.20
C HIS A 45 11.40 0.82 -12.45
N VAL A 46 10.12 1.09 -12.22
CA VAL A 46 9.15 1.44 -13.25
C VAL A 46 8.61 2.83 -12.93
N ASP A 47 8.86 3.77 -13.83
CA ASP A 47 8.29 5.12 -13.78
C ASP A 47 6.89 5.14 -14.36
N ARG A 48 6.03 6.01 -13.80
CA ARG A 48 4.67 6.24 -14.28
C ARG A 48 3.89 4.92 -14.49
N PRO A 49 3.82 4.05 -13.47
CA PRO A 49 3.06 2.81 -13.59
C PRO A 49 1.58 3.11 -13.86
N ARG A 50 0.85 2.15 -14.38
CA ARG A 50 -0.60 2.30 -14.51
C ARG A 50 -1.22 2.12 -13.14
N VAL A 51 -1.95 3.12 -12.67
CA VAL A 51 -2.51 3.13 -11.32
C VAL A 51 -4.02 3.31 -11.36
N THR A 52 -4.74 2.47 -10.63
CA THR A 52 -6.16 2.62 -10.33
C THR A 52 -6.31 2.71 -8.81
N PHE A 53 -7.03 3.71 -8.30
CA PHE A 53 -7.24 3.86 -6.86
C PHE A 53 -8.72 3.87 -6.50
N GLY A 54 -9.01 3.40 -5.28
CA GLY A 54 -10.29 3.55 -4.60
C GLY A 54 -10.09 4.27 -3.27
N ASP A 55 -11.11 4.24 -2.42
CA ASP A 55 -11.13 4.95 -1.15
C ASP A 55 -10.13 4.44 -0.10
N LEU A 56 -9.63 3.20 -0.21
CA LEU A 56 -8.55 2.66 0.63
C LEU A 56 -7.37 2.08 -0.17
N ARG A 57 -7.66 1.51 -1.34
CA ARG A 57 -6.70 0.69 -2.08
C ARG A 57 -6.16 1.38 -3.30
N LEU A 58 -4.91 1.09 -3.60
CA LEU A 58 -4.20 1.47 -4.81
C LEU A 58 -3.80 0.19 -5.54
N SER A 59 -4.22 0.02 -6.79
CA SER A 59 -3.79 -1.07 -7.66
C SER A 59 -2.78 -0.53 -8.65
N VAL A 60 -1.56 -1.04 -8.60
CA VAL A 60 -0.44 -0.59 -9.44
C VAL A 60 -0.06 -1.71 -10.40
N VAL A 61 -0.31 -1.50 -11.69
CA VAL A 61 -0.03 -2.47 -12.75
C VAL A 61 1.24 -2.06 -13.49
N PHE A 62 2.21 -2.97 -13.55
CA PHE A 62 3.49 -2.73 -14.19
C PHE A 62 4.11 -4.02 -14.73
N ARG A 63 5.00 -3.86 -15.73
CA ARG A 63 5.85 -4.93 -16.24
C ARG A 63 7.24 -4.79 -15.63
N LEU A 64 7.74 -5.86 -15.02
CA LEU A 64 9.12 -5.99 -14.62
C LEU A 64 9.86 -6.79 -15.68
N THR A 65 10.86 -6.18 -16.31
CA THR A 65 11.75 -6.85 -17.26
C THR A 65 13.10 -7.07 -16.60
N PHE A 66 13.62 -8.29 -16.69
CA PHE A 66 14.92 -8.64 -16.14
C PHE A 66 15.99 -8.52 -17.22
N ASP A 67 16.96 -7.64 -16.98
CA ASP A 67 18.13 -7.43 -17.85
C ASP A 67 19.32 -8.33 -17.48
N ARG A 68 19.22 -9.03 -16.33
CA ARG A 68 20.21 -9.92 -15.73
C ARG A 68 19.51 -10.88 -14.75
N PRO A 69 20.17 -11.94 -14.27
CA PRO A 69 21.46 -12.50 -14.72
C PRO A 69 21.33 -13.33 -16.02
N GLU A 70 22.44 -13.59 -16.70
CA GLU A 70 22.48 -14.47 -17.88
C GLU A 70 22.12 -15.92 -17.51
N THR A 71 22.64 -16.41 -16.38
CA THR A 71 22.30 -17.73 -15.84
C THR A 71 21.06 -17.62 -14.96
N PRO A 72 19.98 -18.38 -15.20
CA PRO A 72 18.77 -18.32 -14.39
C PRO A 72 19.02 -18.54 -12.90
N ILE A 73 18.52 -17.62 -12.06
CA ILE A 73 18.57 -17.74 -10.60
C ILE A 73 17.17 -17.81 -9.99
N PRO A 74 16.99 -18.57 -8.89
CA PRO A 74 15.73 -18.58 -8.16
C PRO A 74 15.51 -17.27 -7.39
N VAL A 75 14.35 -16.64 -7.60
CA VAL A 75 13.90 -15.47 -6.84
C VAL A 75 12.71 -15.86 -5.99
N HIS A 76 12.91 -15.88 -4.68
CA HIS A 76 11.88 -16.25 -3.71
C HIS A 76 10.98 -15.08 -3.29
N TYR A 77 11.52 -13.86 -3.35
CA TYR A 77 10.84 -12.66 -2.93
C TYR A 77 11.20 -11.48 -3.82
N LEU A 78 10.23 -10.61 -4.05
CA LEU A 78 10.44 -9.27 -4.59
C LEU A 78 10.14 -8.24 -3.49
N ASP A 79 11.13 -7.42 -3.18
CA ASP A 79 10.98 -6.26 -2.32
C ASP A 79 10.51 -5.09 -3.19
N LEU A 80 9.28 -4.63 -2.95
CA LEU A 80 8.62 -3.59 -3.72
C LEU A 80 8.47 -2.34 -2.86
N GLU A 81 8.78 -1.19 -3.45
CA GLU A 81 8.55 0.12 -2.85
C GLU A 81 7.78 1.00 -3.82
N LEU A 82 6.70 1.61 -3.34
CA LEU A 82 6.03 2.70 -4.04
C LEU A 82 6.63 4.00 -3.54
N ARG A 83 7.18 4.80 -4.46
CA ARG A 83 7.79 6.09 -4.18
C ARG A 83 7.20 7.19 -5.07
N THR A 84 7.38 8.44 -4.66
CA THR A 84 7.22 9.59 -5.56
C THR A 84 8.38 9.66 -6.56
N GLY A 85 8.27 10.46 -7.63
CA GLY A 85 9.37 10.71 -8.55
C GLY A 85 10.56 11.41 -7.88
N SER A 86 10.31 12.21 -6.83
CA SER A 86 11.33 12.78 -5.95
C SER A 86 11.96 11.78 -4.97
N GLY A 87 11.45 10.54 -4.91
CA GLY A 87 12.03 9.45 -4.12
C GLY A 87 11.44 9.26 -2.71
N VAL A 88 10.39 10.00 -2.34
CA VAL A 88 9.69 9.87 -1.05
C VAL A 88 8.96 8.53 -1.01
N LEU A 89 9.17 7.75 0.06
CA LEU A 89 8.56 6.43 0.24
C LEU A 89 7.09 6.56 0.67
N LEU A 90 6.17 5.98 -0.12
CA LEU A 90 4.75 5.88 0.22
C LEU A 90 4.42 4.55 0.88
N PHE A 91 4.96 3.47 0.34
CA PHE A 91 4.65 2.12 0.80
C PHE A 91 5.80 1.17 0.45
N ARG A 92 6.03 0.17 1.30
CA ARG A 92 6.97 -0.92 1.04
C ARG A 92 6.37 -2.24 1.45
N ASP A 93 6.64 -3.28 0.68
CA ASP A 93 6.23 -4.64 1.01
C ASP A 93 7.15 -5.68 0.37
N ARG A 94 7.22 -6.86 0.99
CA ARG A 94 7.94 -8.01 0.47
C ARG A 94 6.95 -9.02 -0.07
N GLN A 95 6.92 -9.21 -1.38
CA GLN A 95 6.04 -10.17 -2.05
C GLN A 95 6.73 -11.50 -2.27
N PRO A 96 6.14 -12.63 -1.85
CA PRO A 96 6.65 -13.95 -2.23
C PRO A 96 6.44 -14.17 -3.73
N THR A 97 7.47 -14.69 -4.39
CA THR A 97 7.43 -15.00 -5.81
C THR A 97 7.60 -16.49 -6.02
N THR A 98 6.51 -17.21 -5.75
CA THR A 98 6.46 -18.68 -5.89
C THR A 98 5.37 -19.10 -6.86
N TYR A 99 5.71 -19.97 -7.80
CA TYR A 99 4.77 -20.62 -8.71
C TYR A 99 4.84 -22.14 -8.50
N GLY A 100 3.70 -22.78 -8.24
CA GLY A 100 3.66 -24.22 -7.97
C GLY A 100 4.47 -24.67 -6.74
N GLY A 101 4.70 -23.78 -5.76
CA GLY A 101 5.53 -24.05 -4.58
C GLY A 101 7.03 -23.79 -4.78
N ASN A 102 7.48 -23.55 -6.01
CA ASN A 102 8.86 -23.26 -6.33
C ASN A 102 9.08 -21.76 -6.55
N PRO A 103 10.27 -21.22 -6.25
CA PRO A 103 10.61 -19.84 -6.64
C PRO A 103 10.53 -19.68 -8.16
N ILE A 104 10.16 -18.49 -8.61
CA ILE A 104 10.31 -18.14 -10.03
C ILE A 104 11.81 -18.10 -10.39
N LEU A 105 12.15 -18.69 -11.53
CA LEU A 105 13.48 -18.55 -12.11
C LEU A 105 13.51 -17.28 -12.93
N VAL A 106 14.49 -16.42 -12.63
CA VAL A 106 14.70 -15.15 -13.30
C VAL A 106 16.01 -15.23 -14.08
N ALA A 107 15.94 -14.85 -15.35
CA ALA A 107 17.08 -14.70 -16.23
C ALA A 107 16.87 -13.48 -17.13
N GLN A 108 17.94 -13.05 -17.79
CA GLN A 108 17.88 -11.99 -18.80
C GLN A 108 16.82 -12.31 -19.87
N GLY A 109 15.98 -11.31 -20.18
CA GLY A 109 14.91 -11.43 -21.17
C GLY A 109 13.59 -11.96 -20.62
N VAL A 110 13.55 -12.43 -19.36
CA VAL A 110 12.29 -12.75 -18.68
C VAL A 110 11.57 -11.43 -18.34
N PHE A 111 10.26 -11.40 -18.52
CA PHE A 111 9.41 -10.34 -18.00
C PHE A 111 8.24 -10.92 -17.22
N ILE A 112 7.76 -10.15 -16.25
CA ILE A 112 6.60 -10.50 -15.42
C ILE A 112 5.66 -9.30 -15.40
N ASP A 113 4.41 -9.52 -15.78
CA ASP A 113 3.34 -8.55 -15.59
C ASP A 113 2.75 -8.75 -14.20
N LEU A 114 2.74 -7.67 -13.42
CA LEU A 114 2.32 -7.67 -12.02
C LEU A 114 1.20 -6.65 -11.82
N ALA A 115 0.22 -7.03 -11.00
CA ALA A 115 -0.74 -6.11 -10.40
C ALA A 115 -0.50 -6.12 -8.89
N TRP A 116 -0.05 -4.99 -8.34
CA TRP A 116 0.26 -4.85 -6.93
C TRP A 116 -0.82 -4.03 -6.24
N ASP A 117 -1.63 -4.71 -5.42
CA ASP A 117 -2.67 -4.07 -4.62
C ASP A 117 -2.15 -3.65 -3.24
N ILE A 118 -2.18 -2.35 -2.99
CA ILE A 118 -1.69 -1.69 -1.78
C ILE A 118 -2.87 -1.12 -1.02
N ALA A 119 -2.89 -1.29 0.30
CA ALA A 119 -3.79 -0.56 1.19
C ALA A 119 -3.01 0.56 1.89
N ILE A 120 -3.27 1.81 1.53
CA ILE A 120 -2.57 2.95 2.13
C ILE A 120 -3.18 3.25 3.50
N LYS A 121 -2.43 2.89 4.54
CA LYS A 121 -2.85 3.07 5.94
C LYS A 121 -2.71 4.52 6.41
N SER A 122 -1.71 5.22 5.90
CA SER A 122 -1.39 6.60 6.22
C SER A 122 -0.43 7.17 5.19
N ILE A 123 -0.43 8.49 5.02
CA ILE A 123 0.53 9.22 4.18
C ILE A 123 1.36 10.14 5.07
N ASP A 124 2.65 10.28 4.78
CA ASP A 124 3.52 11.20 5.50
C ASP A 124 2.97 12.64 5.41
N PRO A 125 2.70 13.31 6.54
CA PRO A 125 2.30 14.71 6.59
C PRO A 125 3.14 15.68 5.78
N ALA A 126 4.46 15.47 5.72
CA ALA A 126 5.37 16.34 4.96
C ALA A 126 5.10 16.23 3.45
N LEU A 127 4.80 15.01 2.99
CA LEU A 127 4.41 14.79 1.60
C LEU A 127 3.07 15.46 1.30
N VAL A 128 2.09 15.33 2.19
CA VAL A 128 0.78 16.00 2.01
C VAL A 128 0.95 17.51 1.84
N LYS A 129 1.77 18.14 2.69
CA LYS A 129 2.05 19.59 2.60
C LYS A 129 2.79 19.99 1.32
N THR A 130 3.59 19.09 0.76
CA THR A 130 4.30 19.30 -0.51
C THR A 130 3.34 19.25 -1.69
N VAL A 131 2.42 18.28 -1.70
CA VAL A 131 1.44 18.07 -2.78
C VAL A 131 0.27 19.06 -2.69
N LEU A 132 -0.14 19.42 -1.48
CA LEU A 132 -1.25 20.31 -1.17
C LEU A 132 -0.80 21.48 -0.26
N PRO A 133 -0.04 22.46 -0.81
CA PRO A 133 0.39 23.63 -0.06
C PRO A 133 -0.82 24.52 0.24
N GLY A 134 -1.37 24.39 1.45
CA GLY A 134 -2.58 25.10 1.86
C GLY A 134 -3.53 24.27 2.73
N VAL A 135 -3.34 22.95 2.78
CA VAL A 135 -4.07 22.11 3.74
C VAL A 135 -3.64 22.51 5.15
N THR A 136 -4.60 23.03 5.91
CA THR A 136 -4.44 23.35 7.34
C THR A 136 -5.04 22.21 8.17
N GLY A 137 -4.44 21.94 9.34
CA GLY A 137 -4.85 20.83 10.20
C GLY A 137 -4.09 19.54 9.93
N LEU A 138 -4.72 18.41 10.27
CA LEU A 138 -4.06 17.10 10.35
C LEU A 138 -4.14 16.39 9.00
N THR A 139 -2.98 16.03 8.47
CA THR A 139 -2.82 15.57 7.09
C THR A 139 -2.87 14.05 6.94
N SER A 140 -2.90 13.30 8.05
CA SER A 140 -3.20 11.86 8.04
C SER A 140 -4.20 11.48 9.12
N ARG A 141 -5.09 10.54 8.79
CA ARG A 141 -6.19 10.10 9.68
C ARG A 141 -5.71 9.37 10.93
N LEU A 142 -4.59 8.67 10.85
CA LEU A 142 -4.04 7.86 11.94
C LEU A 142 -2.95 8.58 12.75
N GLN A 143 -2.60 9.81 12.39
CA GLN A 143 -1.66 10.61 13.18
C GLN A 143 -2.42 11.25 14.34
N ASP A 144 -1.93 11.15 15.56
CA ASP A 144 -2.49 11.82 16.72
C ASP A 144 -2.17 13.32 16.69
N LYS A 145 -3.17 14.17 16.91
CA LYS A 145 -3.02 15.63 16.77
C LYS A 145 -2.07 16.26 17.77
N ASP A 146 -2.03 15.71 18.98
CA ASP A 146 -1.35 16.32 20.12
C ASP A 146 0.11 15.88 20.16
N THR A 147 0.38 14.64 19.73
CA THR A 147 1.71 14.01 19.78
C THR A 147 2.40 13.91 18.43
N GLY A 148 1.66 14.06 17.32
CA GLY A 148 2.18 13.83 15.97
C GLY A 148 2.55 12.37 15.67
N ARG A 149 2.24 11.43 16.59
CA ARG A 149 2.59 10.01 16.45
C ARG A 149 1.48 9.25 15.73
N MET A 150 1.84 8.21 15.00
CA MET A 150 0.86 7.29 14.41
C MET A 150 0.24 6.43 15.52
N THR A 151 -1.09 6.47 15.66
CA THR A 151 -1.84 5.68 16.64
C THR A 151 -2.95 4.87 15.96
N LEU A 152 -3.60 3.98 16.72
CA LEU A 152 -4.68 3.13 16.19
C LEU A 152 -5.87 3.96 15.71
N THR A 153 -6.21 5.01 16.44
CA THR A 153 -7.39 5.85 16.19
C THR A 153 -7.03 7.21 15.64
N GLY A 154 -5.79 7.69 15.80
CA GLY A 154 -5.34 9.00 15.35
C GLY A 154 -6.37 10.09 15.63
N ASN A 155 -6.84 10.71 14.55
CA ASN A 155 -7.87 11.76 14.57
C ASN A 155 -9.24 11.28 14.11
N MET A 156 -9.42 9.97 14.00
CA MET A 156 -10.71 9.40 13.66
C MET A 156 -11.70 9.75 14.78
N LYS A 157 -12.77 10.47 14.45
CA LYS A 157 -13.85 10.82 15.38
C LYS A 157 -14.75 9.61 15.66
N LEU A 158 -14.17 8.57 16.24
CA LEU A 158 -14.83 7.30 16.52
C LEU A 158 -15.69 7.39 17.77
N LYS A 159 -16.88 6.79 17.71
CA LYS A 159 -17.70 6.50 18.89
C LYS A 159 -17.09 5.33 19.67
N ALA A 160 -17.43 5.20 20.95
CA ALA A 160 -16.88 4.17 21.84
C ALA A 160 -16.98 2.74 21.27
N GLY A 161 -18.08 2.40 20.58
CA GLY A 161 -18.25 1.10 19.92
C GLY A 161 -17.40 0.93 18.65
N GLU A 162 -17.17 2.00 17.88
CA GLU A 162 -16.41 1.96 16.63
C GLU A 162 -14.91 1.78 16.88
N ALA A 163 -14.40 2.35 17.98
CA ALA A 163 -13.00 2.16 18.39
C ALA A 163 -12.68 0.70 18.76
N ALA A 164 -13.63 0.00 19.40
CA ALA A 164 -13.49 -1.42 19.70
C ALA A 164 -13.48 -2.28 18.43
N ILE A 165 -14.38 -1.98 17.49
CA ILE A 165 -14.43 -2.67 16.18
C ILE A 165 -13.15 -2.42 15.38
N LEU A 166 -12.63 -1.19 15.40
CA LEU A 166 -11.35 -0.88 14.72
C LEU A 166 -10.18 -1.67 15.31
N ARG A 167 -10.14 -1.83 16.64
CA ARG A 167 -9.12 -2.65 17.29
C ARG A 167 -9.20 -4.10 16.83
N GLN A 168 -10.40 -4.70 16.87
CA GLN A 168 -10.63 -6.06 16.39
C GLN A 168 -10.26 -6.23 14.92
N LEU A 169 -10.58 -5.25 14.08
CA LEU A 169 -10.19 -5.25 12.67
C LEU A 169 -8.67 -5.29 12.51
N ARG A 170 -7.92 -4.46 13.26
CA ARG A 170 -6.44 -4.45 13.18
C ARG A 170 -5.81 -5.73 13.71
N GLU A 171 -6.36 -6.29 14.79
CA GLU A 171 -5.94 -7.58 15.32
C GLU A 171 -6.18 -8.70 14.29
N GLY A 172 -7.35 -8.71 13.66
CA GLY A 172 -7.68 -9.63 12.57
C GLY A 172 -6.76 -9.50 11.35
N GLU A 173 -6.47 -8.26 10.91
CA GLU A 173 -5.51 -8.00 9.83
C GLU A 173 -4.11 -8.54 10.17
N ALA A 174 -3.64 -8.30 11.40
CA ALA A 174 -2.34 -8.76 11.86
C ALA A 174 -2.27 -10.30 11.93
N ALA A 175 -3.30 -10.92 12.48
CA ALA A 175 -3.42 -12.38 12.56
C ALA A 175 -3.47 -13.02 11.16
N ALA A 176 -4.23 -12.45 10.23
CA ALA A 176 -4.31 -12.93 8.84
C ALA A 176 -2.97 -12.85 8.12
N LYS A 177 -2.20 -11.77 8.34
CA LYS A 177 -0.82 -11.64 7.81
C LYS A 177 0.11 -12.69 8.42
N ALA A 178 0.07 -12.88 9.73
CA ALA A 178 0.88 -13.89 10.41
C ALA A 178 0.58 -15.32 9.91
N ASN A 179 -0.71 -15.67 9.80
CA ASN A 179 -1.15 -16.96 9.27
C ASN A 179 -0.72 -17.18 7.82
N THR A 180 -0.80 -16.15 6.97
CA THR A 180 -0.32 -16.22 5.58
C THR A 180 1.19 -16.48 5.54
N ALA A 181 1.97 -15.76 6.35
CA ALA A 181 3.41 -15.96 6.45
C ALA A 181 3.76 -17.38 6.96
N GLU A 182 3.01 -17.90 7.94
CA GLU A 182 3.21 -19.24 8.48
C GLU A 182 2.87 -20.34 7.46
N ARG A 183 1.74 -20.21 6.74
CA ARG A 183 1.36 -21.16 5.67
C ARG A 183 2.42 -21.20 4.55
N LEU A 184 3.01 -20.06 4.21
CA LEU A 184 4.12 -20.01 3.24
C LEU A 184 5.39 -20.68 3.77
N ARG A 185 5.67 -20.62 5.07
CA ARG A 185 6.81 -21.31 5.69
C ARG A 185 6.62 -22.82 5.75
N ARG A 186 5.41 -23.32 6.05
CA ARG A 186 5.11 -24.76 6.13
C ARG A 186 5.08 -25.49 4.79
N LYS A 187 5.01 -24.75 3.67
CA LYS A 187 5.06 -25.30 2.30
C LYS A 187 6.49 -25.35 1.72
N LYS A 188 7.49 -24.87 2.46
CA LYS A 188 8.92 -25.12 2.16
C LYS A 188 9.33 -26.44 2.78
#